data_AF-A0A820DBY1-F1
#
_entry.id   AF-A0A820DBY1-F1
#
_cell.length_a   1.000
_cell.length_b   1.000
_cell.length_c   1.000
_cell.angle_alpha   90.00
_cell.angle_beta   90.00
_cell.angle_gamma   90.00
#
_symmetry.space_group_name_H-M   'P 1'
#
loop_
_entity.id
_entity.type
_entity.pdbx_description
1 polymer ?
#
loop_
_entity_poly.entity_id
_entity_poly.type
_entity_poly.pdbx_seq_one_letter_code
_entity_poly.pdbx_strand_id
1 'polypeptide(L)'
;MATTKPFADISSFSAYPGESEVLFMIGSIFRLNSIDQSSDDNIWIIQMTLCNENESNLKNVLLHMKDQLGTGETNLHTLGKLLWEMGRLNLAEQYFIRFLDELPANHRSLYNLYQDLGRIASLTGDYDKSVAYHQKSLALEDSNKSINTMDTSECNNQN
;
A
#
# COMPACT_ATOMS: atom_id res chain seq x y z
N MET A 1 -21.54 13.99 10.78
CA MET A 1 -20.55 13.43 9.84
C MET A 1 -21.22 12.26 9.14
N ALA A 2 -21.25 12.25 7.80
CA ALA A 2 -21.89 11.17 7.05
C ALA A 2 -21.02 9.90 7.16
N THR A 3 -21.59 8.84 7.71
CA THR A 3 -21.00 7.50 7.70
C THR A 3 -20.98 7.00 6.26
N THR A 4 -19.82 7.08 5.61
CA THR A 4 -19.62 6.49 4.29
C THR A 4 -19.75 4.97 4.43
N LYS A 5 -20.83 4.41 3.89
CA LYS A 5 -20.98 2.96 3.74
C LYS A 5 -19.95 2.53 2.69
N PRO A 6 -18.99 1.65 3.00
CA PRO A 6 -17.96 1.24 2.03
C PRO A 6 -18.49 0.13 1.10
N PHE A 7 -19.80 0.11 0.89
CA PHE A 7 -20.44 -0.77 -0.05
C PHE A 7 -21.71 -0.12 -0.59
N ALA A 8 -22.06 -0.47 -1.82
CA ALA A 8 -23.24 0.00 -2.52
C ALA A 8 -24.02 -1.19 -3.09
N ASP A 9 -25.34 -1.12 -2.99
CA ASP A 9 -26.22 -2.02 -3.74
C ASP A 9 -26.18 -1.60 -5.20
N ILE A 10 -25.75 -2.53 -6.06
CA ILE A 10 -25.68 -2.34 -7.51
C ILE A 10 -26.60 -3.31 -8.26
N SER A 11 -27.58 -3.91 -7.58
CA SER A 11 -28.53 -4.87 -8.17
C SER A 11 -29.26 -4.28 -9.39
N SER A 12 -29.50 -2.96 -9.40
CA SER A 12 -30.10 -2.25 -10.55
C SER A 12 -29.23 -2.22 -11.82
N PHE A 13 -27.93 -2.51 -11.70
CA PHE A 13 -26.96 -2.57 -12.79
C PHE A 13 -26.50 -4.01 -13.09
N SER A 14 -27.07 -5.01 -12.40
CA SER A 14 -26.69 -6.41 -12.60
C SER A 14 -26.98 -6.84 -14.03
N ALA A 15 -26.06 -7.64 -14.59
CA ALA A 15 -26.24 -8.27 -15.90
C ALA A 15 -27.32 -9.37 -15.87
N TYR A 16 -27.62 -9.91 -14.69
CA TYR A 16 -28.59 -10.98 -14.48
C TYR A 16 -29.79 -10.47 -13.67
N PRO A 17 -30.95 -10.26 -14.31
CA PRO A 17 -32.13 -9.76 -13.63
C PRO A 17 -32.55 -10.67 -12.46
N GLY A 18 -32.60 -10.11 -11.24
CA GLY A 18 -33.00 -10.83 -10.03
C GLY A 18 -31.85 -11.17 -9.08
N GLU A 19 -30.60 -10.98 -9.49
CA GLU A 19 -29.46 -11.11 -8.59
C GLU A 19 -29.30 -9.88 -7.68
N SER A 20 -28.87 -10.11 -6.45
CA SER A 20 -28.52 -9.05 -5.50
C SER A 20 -27.01 -8.86 -5.50
N GLU A 21 -26.54 -7.80 -6.16
CA GLU A 21 -25.11 -7.49 -6.28
C GLU A 21 -24.73 -6.32 -5.38
N VAL A 22 -23.59 -6.46 -4.70
CA VAL A 22 -23.04 -5.44 -3.81
C VAL A 22 -21.61 -5.10 -4.24
N LEU A 23 -21.37 -3.83 -4.53
CA LEU A 23 -20.04 -3.30 -4.82
C LEU A 23 -19.37 -2.87 -3.53
N PHE A 24 -18.18 -3.40 -3.24
CA PHE A 24 -17.36 -2.94 -2.13
C PHE A 24 -16.40 -1.84 -2.58
N MET A 25 -16.17 -0.86 -1.70
CA MET A 25 -15.10 0.11 -1.89
C MET A 25 -13.76 -0.63 -1.84
N ILE A 26 -12.89 -0.35 -2.81
CA ILE A 26 -11.54 -0.89 -2.82
C ILE A 26 -10.82 -0.52 -1.51
N GLY A 27 -10.15 -1.50 -0.90
CA GLY A 27 -9.52 -1.30 0.40
C GLY A 27 -10.37 -1.61 1.62
N SER A 28 -11.64 -2.00 1.43
CA SER A 28 -12.49 -2.47 2.53
C SER A 28 -11.96 -3.79 3.08
N ILE A 29 -11.83 -3.88 4.40
CA ILE A 29 -11.40 -5.08 5.10
C ILE A 29 -12.62 -5.71 5.75
N PHE A 30 -12.80 -7.00 5.55
CA PHE A 30 -13.84 -7.78 6.20
C PHE A 30 -13.22 -8.89 7.03
N ARG A 31 -13.71 -9.07 8.26
CA ARG A 31 -13.50 -10.30 9.02
C ARG A 31 -14.47 -11.34 8.51
N LEU A 32 -13.98 -12.52 8.12
CA LEU A 32 -14.81 -13.67 7.82
C LEU A 32 -15.24 -14.32 9.14
N ASN A 33 -16.54 -14.47 9.34
CA ASN A 33 -17.13 -15.07 10.53
C ASN A 33 -17.47 -16.54 10.29
N SER A 34 -18.02 -16.87 9.12
CA SER A 34 -18.27 -18.24 8.68
C SER A 34 -18.23 -18.36 7.16
N ILE A 35 -17.93 -19.56 6.68
CA ILE A 35 -17.94 -19.94 5.28
C ILE A 35 -18.63 -21.29 5.21
N ASP A 36 -19.88 -21.29 4.79
CA ASP A 36 -20.75 -22.46 4.82
C ASP A 36 -21.23 -22.77 3.40
N GLN A 37 -21.22 -24.03 3.01
CA GLN A 37 -21.77 -24.47 1.73
C GLN A 37 -23.22 -24.90 1.92
N SER A 38 -24.14 -24.31 1.15
CA SER A 38 -25.53 -24.72 1.14
C SER A 38 -25.67 -26.10 0.50
N SER A 39 -26.37 -26.99 1.19
CA SER A 39 -26.58 -28.39 0.82
C SER A 39 -27.26 -28.58 -0.54
N ASP A 40 -28.09 -27.61 -0.94
CA ASP A 40 -29.07 -27.81 -2.02
C ASP A 40 -28.60 -27.25 -3.37
N ASP A 41 -27.81 -26.18 -3.39
CA ASP A 41 -27.52 -25.43 -4.63
C ASP A 41 -26.01 -25.25 -4.93
N ASN A 42 -25.11 -25.90 -4.17
CA ASN A 42 -23.66 -25.70 -4.29
C ASN A 42 -23.23 -24.21 -4.13
N ILE A 43 -24.03 -23.43 -3.40
CA ILE A 43 -23.80 -22.01 -3.13
C ILE A 43 -22.98 -21.88 -1.85
N TRP A 44 -21.98 -21.01 -1.86
CA TRP A 44 -21.22 -20.65 -0.66
C TRP A 44 -21.82 -19.41 0.00
N ILE A 45 -22.15 -19.53 1.28
CA ILE A 45 -22.63 -18.45 2.12
C ILE A 45 -21.46 -18.00 3.00
N ILE A 46 -21.02 -16.77 2.78
CA ILE A 46 -19.92 -16.17 3.56
C ILE A 46 -20.52 -15.11 4.47
N GLN A 47 -20.47 -15.35 5.78
CA GLN A 47 -20.81 -14.32 6.76
C GLN A 47 -19.57 -13.50 7.06
N MET A 48 -19.67 -12.18 6.92
CA MET A 48 -18.53 -11.30 7.13
C MET A 48 -18.92 -9.97 7.77
N THR A 49 -17.99 -9.40 8.54
CA THR A 49 -18.16 -8.12 9.24
C THR A 49 -17.17 -7.11 8.70
N LEU A 50 -17.65 -5.94 8.29
CA LEU A 50 -16.82 -4.81 7.90
C LEU A 50 -15.98 -4.32 9.09
N CYS A 51 -14.66 -4.32 8.94
CA CYS A 51 -13.75 -3.71 9.90
C CYS A 51 -13.80 -2.19 9.74
N ASN A 52 -14.27 -1.47 10.75
CA ASN A 52 -14.26 0.00 10.73
C ASN A 52 -12.91 0.56 11.22
N GLU A 53 -12.57 1.79 10.81
CA GLU A 53 -11.30 2.45 11.18
C GLU A 53 -11.20 2.77 12.69
N ASN A 54 -12.33 2.82 13.38
CA ASN A 54 -12.40 3.10 14.82
C ASN A 54 -12.11 1.86 15.69
N GLU A 55 -12.04 0.68 15.08
CA GLU A 55 -11.78 -0.55 15.78
C GLU A 55 -10.30 -0.90 15.78
N SER A 56 -9.85 -1.35 16.95
CA SER A 56 -8.58 -2.03 17.22
C SER A 56 -8.21 -3.13 16.22
N ASN A 57 -9.13 -3.56 15.37
CA ASN A 57 -8.97 -4.63 14.39
C ASN A 57 -7.91 -4.35 13.31
N LEU A 58 -7.90 -3.16 12.68
CA LEU A 58 -6.83 -2.84 11.72
C LEU A 58 -5.47 -2.80 12.42
N LYS A 59 -5.41 -2.17 13.58
CA LYS A 59 -4.21 -2.12 14.40
C LYS A 59 -3.75 -3.52 14.79
N ASN A 60 -4.66 -4.44 15.11
CA ASN A 60 -4.36 -5.83 15.42
C ASN A 60 -3.84 -6.60 14.21
N VAL A 61 -4.41 -6.39 13.02
CA VAL A 61 -3.91 -6.97 11.77
C VAL A 61 -2.49 -6.47 11.48
N LEU A 62 -2.27 -5.16 11.56
CA LEU A 62 -0.95 -4.56 11.38
C LEU A 62 0.05 -5.02 12.45
N LEU A 63 -0.37 -5.14 13.71
CA LEU A 63 0.48 -5.66 14.79
C LEU A 63 0.84 -7.13 14.59
N HIS A 64 -0.12 -7.96 14.17
CA HIS A 64 0.10 -9.36 13.88
C HIS A 64 1.05 -9.53 12.69
N MET A 65 0.83 -8.78 11.61
CA MET A 65 1.74 -8.78 10.46
C MET A 65 3.14 -8.29 10.84
N LYS A 66 3.24 -7.24 11.66
CA LYS A 66 4.51 -6.76 12.20
C LYS A 66 5.22 -7.84 13.02
N ASP A 67 4.48 -8.58 13.84
CA ASP A 67 5.03 -9.68 14.64
C ASP A 67 5.56 -10.82 13.76
N GLN A 68 4.80 -11.20 12.72
CA GLN A 68 5.23 -12.24 11.77
C GLN A 68 6.45 -11.83 10.93
N LEU A 69 6.57 -10.55 10.59
CA LEU A 69 7.64 -10.04 9.73
C LEU A 69 8.89 -9.59 10.52
N GLY A 70 8.76 -9.29 11.82
CA GLY A 70 9.82 -8.75 12.68
C GLY A 70 9.96 -7.21 12.58
N THR A 71 11.07 -6.64 13.07
CA THR A 71 11.31 -5.18 13.14
C THR A 71 12.29 -4.63 12.07
N GLY A 72 12.55 -5.36 10.98
CA GLY A 72 13.55 -4.96 9.98
C GLY A 72 13.08 -3.82 9.05
N GLU A 73 14.05 -3.16 8.42
CA GLU A 73 13.88 -2.09 7.42
C GLU A 73 12.87 -2.45 6.31
N THR A 74 12.94 -3.66 5.77
CA THR A 74 12.03 -4.15 4.72
C THR A 74 10.57 -4.23 5.17
N ASN A 75 10.31 -4.26 6.49
CA ASN A 75 8.98 -4.49 7.02
C ASN A 75 8.14 -3.23 7.02
N LEU A 76 8.73 -2.06 7.31
CA LEU A 76 8.01 -0.79 7.21
C LEU A 76 7.62 -0.48 5.75
N HIS A 77 8.52 -0.76 4.80
CA HIS A 77 8.20 -0.66 3.36
C HIS A 77 7.11 -1.63 2.94
N THR A 78 7.19 -2.89 3.40
CA THR A 78 6.18 -3.91 3.09
C THR A 78 4.80 -3.54 3.66
N LEU A 79 4.76 -3.06 4.91
CA LEU A 79 3.52 -2.59 5.54
C LEU A 79 2.96 -1.36 4.84
N GLY A 80 3.81 -0.40 4.45
CA GLY A 80 3.39 0.77 3.68
C GLY A 80 2.79 0.38 2.32
N LYS A 81 3.42 -0.55 1.60
CA LYS A 81 2.88 -1.08 0.34
C LYS A 81 1.55 -1.80 0.54
N LEU A 82 1.43 -2.62 1.57
CA LEU A 82 0.17 -3.29 1.86
C LEU A 82 -0.94 -2.27 2.13
N LEU A 83 -0.67 -1.26 2.97
CA LEU A 83 -1.62 -0.18 3.24
C LEU A 83 -2.01 0.60 1.99
N TRP A 84 -1.06 0.80 1.06
CA TRP A 84 -1.37 1.37 -0.24
C TRP A 84 -2.31 0.48 -1.02
N GLU A 85 -1.98 -0.80 -1.23
CA GLU A 85 -2.86 -1.75 -1.95
C GLU A 85 -4.27 -1.80 -1.33
N MET A 86 -4.37 -1.53 -0.03
CA MET A 86 -5.63 -1.38 0.70
C MET A 86 -6.30 0.01 0.56
N GLY A 87 -5.84 0.87 -0.32
CA GLY A 87 -6.35 2.24 -0.52
C GLY A 87 -6.12 3.20 0.66
N ARG A 88 -5.40 2.79 1.71
CA ARG A 88 -5.16 3.58 2.92
C ARG A 88 -3.94 4.49 2.75
N LEU A 89 -4.03 5.35 1.74
CA LEU A 89 -2.91 6.17 1.26
C LEU A 89 -2.27 7.02 2.37
N ASN A 90 -3.07 7.65 3.24
CA ASN A 90 -2.55 8.47 4.34
C ASN A 90 -1.76 7.66 5.38
N LEU A 91 -2.16 6.41 5.64
CA LEU A 91 -1.43 5.53 6.55
C LEU A 91 -0.18 4.96 5.86
N ALA A 92 -0.29 4.60 4.58
CA ALA A 92 0.86 4.18 3.77
C ALA A 92 1.96 5.25 3.74
N GLU A 93 1.58 6.52 3.53
CA GLU A 93 2.49 7.67 3.58
C GLU A 93 3.24 7.74 4.91
N GLN A 94 2.54 7.62 6.04
CA GLN A 94 3.17 7.65 7.38
C GLN A 94 4.20 6.53 7.57
N TYR A 95 3.91 5.31 7.11
CA TYR A 95 4.84 4.19 7.19
C TYR A 95 6.05 4.39 6.28
N PHE A 96 5.86 4.94 5.08
CA PHE A 96 6.96 5.26 4.18
C PHE A 96 7.84 6.41 4.66
N ILE A 97 7.26 7.46 5.27
CA ILE A 97 8.03 8.54 5.89
C ILE A 97 8.83 7.99 7.08
N ARG A 98 8.21 7.18 7.93
CA ARG A 98 8.94 6.54 9.03
C ARG A 98 10.07 5.66 8.51
N PHE A 99 9.83 4.89 7.45
CA PHE A 99 10.87 4.09 6.83
C PHE A 99 11.99 4.97 6.27
N LEU A 100 11.66 6.12 5.68
CA LEU A 100 12.62 7.08 5.16
C LEU A 100 13.53 7.62 6.27
N ASP A 101 12.99 7.90 7.45
CA ASP A 101 13.74 8.39 8.62
C ASP A 101 14.68 7.34 9.22
N GLU A 102 14.38 6.05 9.03
CA GLU A 102 15.21 4.93 9.52
C GLU A 102 16.33 4.55 8.53
N LEU A 103 16.28 5.02 7.27
CA LEU A 103 17.27 4.68 6.24
C LEU A 103 18.48 5.63 6.25
N PRO A 104 19.72 5.10 6.09
CA PRO A 104 20.89 5.93 5.87
C PRO A 104 20.82 6.65 4.51
N ALA A 105 21.45 7.83 4.42
CA ALA A 105 21.32 8.76 3.29
C ALA A 105 21.67 8.20 1.89
N ASN A 106 22.43 7.10 1.82
CA ASN A 106 22.84 6.45 0.57
C ASN A 106 22.21 5.06 0.38
N HIS A 107 21.15 4.74 1.14
CA HIS A 107 20.53 3.43 1.04
C HIS A 107 19.86 3.24 -0.32
N ARG A 108 20.09 2.08 -0.96
CA ARG A 108 19.56 1.76 -2.31
C ARG A 108 18.04 1.84 -2.38
N SER A 109 17.33 1.58 -1.27
CA SER A 109 15.86 1.65 -1.21
C SER A 109 15.29 3.07 -1.27
N LEU A 110 16.10 4.12 -1.05
CA LEU A 110 15.63 5.51 -1.05
C LEU A 110 15.01 5.92 -2.38
N TYR A 111 15.61 5.47 -3.49
CA TYR A 111 15.09 5.75 -4.83
C TYR A 111 13.63 5.28 -4.97
N ASN A 112 13.37 4.01 -4.64
CA ASN A 112 12.04 3.41 -4.72
C ASN A 112 11.08 4.05 -3.71
N LEU A 113 11.57 4.37 -2.51
CA LEU A 113 10.75 4.97 -1.46
C LEU A 113 10.24 6.37 -1.85
N TYR A 114 11.09 7.18 -2.48
CA TYR A 114 10.67 8.49 -3.00
C TYR A 114 9.71 8.36 -4.19
N GLN A 115 9.86 7.35 -5.06
CA GLN A 115 8.86 7.08 -6.12
C GLN A 115 7.50 6.71 -5.51
N ASP A 116 7.50 5.86 -4.49
CA ASP A 116 6.28 5.40 -3.81
C ASP A 116 5.57 6.58 -3.12
N LEU A 117 6.33 7.44 -2.41
CA LEU A 117 5.80 8.68 -1.79
C LEU A 117 5.26 9.67 -2.83
N GLY A 118 5.97 9.86 -3.94
CA GLY A 118 5.52 10.75 -5.03
C GLY A 118 4.20 10.29 -5.65
N ARG A 119 4.05 8.97 -5.87
CA ARG A 119 2.80 8.41 -6.39
C ARG A 119 1.65 8.50 -5.38
N ILE A 120 1.90 8.29 -4.09
CA ILE A 120 0.88 8.53 -3.05
C ILE A 120 0.43 9.99 -3.08
N ALA A 121 1.36 10.94 -3.11
CA ALA A 121 1.05 12.37 -3.16
C ALA A 121 0.22 12.74 -4.41
N SER A 122 0.54 12.15 -5.57
CA SER A 122 -0.27 12.28 -6.79
C SER A 122 -1.70 11.75 -6.61
N LEU A 123 -1.86 10.59 -5.96
CA LEU A 123 -3.16 9.96 -5.72
C LEU A 123 -4.01 10.73 -4.70
N THR A 124 -3.38 11.39 -3.73
CA THR A 124 -4.07 12.23 -2.74
C THR A 124 -4.28 13.68 -3.21
N GLY A 125 -3.74 14.05 -4.37
CA GLY A 125 -3.90 15.37 -4.99
C GLY A 125 -2.88 16.43 -4.53
N ASP A 126 -1.86 16.05 -3.76
CA ASP A 126 -0.76 16.92 -3.33
C ASP A 126 0.36 16.93 -4.39
N TYR A 127 0.11 17.63 -5.49
CA TYR A 127 1.01 17.64 -6.65
C TYR A 127 2.37 18.30 -6.35
N ASP A 128 2.41 19.28 -5.45
CA ASP A 128 3.66 19.94 -5.08
C ASP A 128 4.58 18.98 -4.34
N LYS A 129 4.06 18.20 -3.37
CA LYS A 129 4.83 17.12 -2.75
C LYS A 129 5.22 16.05 -3.74
N SER A 130 4.32 15.68 -4.64
CA SER A 130 4.60 14.68 -5.67
C SER A 130 5.83 15.05 -6.50
N VAL A 131 5.86 16.29 -7.01
CA VAL A 131 7.01 16.82 -7.77
C VAL A 131 8.28 16.80 -6.92
N ALA A 132 8.21 17.26 -5.67
CA ALA A 132 9.37 17.27 -4.79
C ALA A 132 9.93 15.86 -4.52
N TYR A 133 9.07 14.86 -4.31
CA TYR A 133 9.50 13.48 -4.10
C TYR A 133 10.08 12.86 -5.37
N HIS A 134 9.46 13.08 -6.54
CA HIS A 134 10.02 12.58 -7.80
C HIS A 134 11.38 13.21 -8.13
N GLN A 135 11.57 14.51 -7.87
CA GLN A 135 12.87 15.17 -8.03
C GLN A 135 13.95 14.56 -7.13
N LYS A 136 13.62 14.25 -5.86
CA LYS A 136 14.56 13.57 -4.95
C LYS A 136 14.93 12.17 -5.44
N SER A 137 13.96 11.43 -5.99
CA SER A 137 14.23 10.12 -6.58
C SER A 137 15.20 10.21 -7.77
N LEU A 138 14.96 11.14 -8.69
CA LEU A 138 15.82 11.37 -9.86
C LEU A 138 17.25 11.77 -9.47
N ALA A 139 17.41 12.64 -8.46
CA ALA A 139 18.74 13.03 -7.97
C ALA A 139 19.56 11.83 -7.45
N LEU A 140 18.91 10.81 -6.88
CA LEU A 140 19.57 9.58 -6.44
C LEU A 140 19.95 8.68 -7.63
N GLU A 141 19.11 8.63 -8.66
CA GLU A 141 19.40 7.90 -9.89
C GLU A 141 20.65 8.46 -10.60
N ASP A 142 20.71 9.78 -10.76
CA ASP A 142 21.85 10.49 -11.37
C ASP A 142 23.14 10.32 -10.54
N SER A 143 23.02 10.35 -9.21
CA SER A 143 24.16 10.12 -8.31
C SER A 143 24.71 8.70 -8.44
N ASN A 144 23.82 7.70 -8.48
CA ASN A 144 24.22 6.29 -8.66
C ASN A 144 24.87 6.04 -10.02
N LYS A 145 24.37 6.69 -11.08
CA LYS A 145 24.94 6.59 -12.43
C LYS A 145 26.34 7.19 -12.50
N SER A 146 26.55 8.34 -11.86
CA SER A 146 27.85 9.03 -11.81
C SER A 146 28.92 8.20 -11.08
N ILE A 147 28.55 7.55 -9.97
CA ILE A 147 29.44 6.63 -9.23
C ILE A 147 29.87 5.45 -10.11
N ASN A 148 28.92 4.81 -10.81
CA ASN A 148 29.24 3.70 -11.72
C ASN A 148 30.18 4.12 -12.86
N THR A 149 30.08 5.36 -13.35
CA THR A 149 30.99 5.85 -14.41
C THR A 149 32.41 6.13 -13.90
N MET A 150 32.58 6.57 -12.66
CA MET A 150 33.91 6.81 -12.07
C MET A 150 34.66 5.50 -11.81
N ASP A 151 33.97 4.47 -11.29
CA ASP A 151 34.55 3.15 -11.00
C ASP A 151 35.10 2.45 -12.26
N THR A 152 34.47 2.67 -13.42
CA THR A 152 34.96 2.11 -14.71
C THR A 152 36.16 2.87 -15.31
N SER A 153 36.40 4.11 -14.87
CA SER A 153 37.49 4.94 -15.39
C SER A 153 38.80 4.77 -14.62
N GLU A 154 38.74 4.42 -13.33
CA GLU A 154 39.94 4.15 -12.52
C GLU A 154 40.59 2.79 -12.85
N CYS A 155 39.82 1.82 -13.34
CA CYS A 155 40.34 0.50 -13.71
C CYS A 155 41.06 0.46 -15.08
N ASN A 156 40.97 1.52 -15.89
CA ASN A 156 41.55 1.58 -17.24
C ASN A 156 42.85 2.41 -17.36
N ASN A 157 43.38 2.95 -16.25
CA ASN A 157 44.57 3.82 -16.24
C ASN A 157 45.81 3.23 -15.54
N GLN A 158 45.93 1.90 -15.47
CA GLN A 158 47.08 1.20 -14.86
C GLN A 158 47.82 0.24 -15.82
N ASN A 159 47.80 0.53 -17.13
CA ASN A 159 48.67 -0.14 -18.12
C ASN A 159 49.99 0.62 -18.32
#